data_AF-A0A963AXX7-F1
#
_entry.id   AF-A0A963AXX7-F1
#
_cell.length_a   1.000
_cell.length_b   1.000
_cell.length_c   1.000
_cell.angle_alpha   90.00
_cell.angle_beta   90.00
_cell.angle_gamma   90.00
#
_symmetry.space_group_name_H-M   'P 1'
#
loop_
_entity.id
_entity.type
_entity.pdbx_description
1 polymer ?
#
loop_
_entity_poly.entity_id
_entity_poly.type
_entity_poly.pdbx_seq_one_letter_code
_entity_poly.pdbx_strand_id
1 'polypeptide(L)'
;MEFPENLLNLDYLVYSSHKTGTQTLVETLNSSGFRCRHCHVLGNMGLSSGEFRRYLDRYLERNNRKLNVITVFREPVERHVSSFFQGHGSRPLRLNEVKSRFETIIYKHTIEQLQELFVSELRSRSIIGFSESLHELCRECAVDTSDLAFDESRQSGVFETPQMRIYLFRFDLLFSNLTKLLSEITGRTLCIRDSNMSNSKWYRDIYTRFKSSLVIPGNVVSETYGLKGDLIRVFYSGDYASALSRAMVRYGNST
;
A
#
# COMPACT_ATOMS: atom_id res chain seq x y z
N MET A 1 3.69 14.86 26.61
CA MET A 1 4.11 13.65 25.87
C MET A 1 5.18 14.11 24.92
N GLU A 2 6.39 13.59 25.08
CA GLU A 2 7.49 13.88 24.16
C GLU A 2 7.46 12.85 23.03
N PHE A 3 7.44 13.32 21.78
CA PHE A 3 7.57 12.45 20.62
C PHE A 3 9.06 12.17 20.38
N PRO A 4 9.43 10.94 19.96
CA PRO A 4 10.81 10.61 19.63
C PRO A 4 11.44 11.60 18.64
N GLU A 5 12.66 12.03 18.94
CA GLU A 5 13.44 12.96 18.12
C GLU A 5 13.56 12.52 16.65
N ASN A 6 13.71 11.23 16.41
CA ASN A 6 13.80 10.69 15.05
C ASN A 6 12.50 10.83 14.24
N LEU A 7 11.33 10.97 14.88
CA LEU A 7 10.07 11.25 14.19
C LEU A 7 9.92 12.74 13.89
N LEU A 8 10.27 13.60 14.84
CA LEU A 8 10.20 15.06 14.64
C LEU A 8 11.20 15.59 13.61
N ASN A 9 12.17 14.77 13.21
CA ASN A 9 13.19 15.07 12.22
C ASN A 9 12.90 14.45 10.84
N LEU A 10 11.69 13.96 10.55
CA LEU A 10 11.38 13.41 9.23
C LEU A 10 11.31 14.51 8.16
N ASP A 11 11.74 14.22 6.94
CA ASP A 11 11.46 15.02 5.77
C ASP A 11 10.22 14.50 5.02
N TYR A 12 10.08 13.16 5.00
CA TYR A 12 8.95 12.44 4.41
C TYR A 12 8.50 11.28 5.31
N LEU A 13 7.20 11.05 5.38
CA LEU A 13 6.59 9.86 5.96
C LEU A 13 5.87 9.06 4.87
N VAL A 14 6.32 7.85 4.57
CA VAL A 14 5.59 6.93 3.68
C VAL A 14 4.52 6.21 4.50
N TYR A 15 3.30 6.76 4.51
CA TYR A 15 2.16 6.18 5.22
C TYR A 15 1.21 5.54 4.22
N SER A 16 1.38 4.23 4.02
CA SER A 16 0.67 3.50 2.97
C SER A 16 0.48 2.04 3.38
N SER A 17 -0.57 1.43 2.84
CA SER A 17 -0.97 0.05 3.12
C SER A 17 0.13 -0.96 2.80
N HIS A 18 -0.01 -2.18 3.31
CA HIS A 18 0.90 -3.25 2.92
C HIS A 18 0.87 -3.46 1.39
N LYS A 19 2.04 -3.81 0.84
CA LYS A 19 2.27 -4.23 -0.57
C LYS A 19 2.12 -3.14 -1.62
N THR A 20 2.40 -1.91 -1.21
CA THR A 20 2.43 -0.73 -2.07
C THR A 20 3.85 -0.23 -2.33
N GLY A 21 4.87 -1.05 -2.03
CA GLY A 21 6.28 -0.73 -2.32
C GLY A 21 6.92 0.27 -1.35
N THR A 22 6.43 0.34 -0.11
CA THR A 22 6.91 1.27 0.92
C THR A 22 8.42 1.19 1.19
N GLN A 23 9.02 0.00 1.18
CA GLN A 23 10.48 -0.14 1.40
C GLN A 23 11.28 0.52 0.27
N THR A 24 10.89 0.28 -0.98
CA THR A 24 11.56 0.87 -2.15
C THR A 24 11.49 2.40 -2.11
N LEU A 25 10.36 2.95 -1.69
CA LEU A 25 10.20 4.39 -1.49
C LEU A 25 11.13 4.92 -0.40
N VAL A 26 11.12 4.29 0.79
CA VAL A 26 11.96 4.72 1.91
C VAL A 26 13.45 4.62 1.57
N GLU A 27 13.88 3.54 0.95
CA GLU A 27 15.28 3.35 0.56
C GLU A 27 15.71 4.34 -0.53
N THR A 28 14.85 4.60 -1.51
CA THR A 28 15.12 5.60 -2.55
C THR A 28 15.26 7.01 -1.94
N LEU A 29 14.34 7.40 -1.05
CA LEU A 29 14.38 8.70 -0.38
C LEU A 29 15.59 8.82 0.57
N ASN A 30 15.85 7.81 1.40
CA ASN A 30 16.98 7.80 2.33
C ASN A 30 18.32 7.82 1.61
N SER A 31 18.48 7.03 0.54
CA SER A 31 19.71 7.03 -0.27
C SER A 31 19.94 8.35 -1.03
N SER A 32 18.88 9.16 -1.19
CA SER A 32 18.93 10.50 -1.79
C SER A 32 19.08 11.62 -0.73
N GLY A 33 19.36 11.26 0.53
CA GLY A 33 19.66 12.20 1.60
C GLY A 33 18.45 12.77 2.35
N PHE A 34 17.23 12.24 2.12
CA PHE A 34 16.06 12.62 2.91
C PHE A 34 15.93 11.75 4.15
N ARG A 35 15.43 12.30 5.25
CA ARG A 35 15.05 11.52 6.44
C ARG A 35 13.66 10.95 6.23
N CYS A 36 13.57 9.67 5.89
CA CYS A 36 12.31 9.00 5.59
C CYS A 36 12.10 7.74 6.41
N ARG A 37 10.85 7.53 6.85
CA ARG A 37 10.35 6.29 7.46
C ARG A 37 9.05 5.89 6.80
N HIS A 38 8.70 4.60 6.87
CA HIS A 38 7.37 4.13 6.51
C HIS A 38 6.62 3.60 7.73
N CYS A 39 5.31 3.65 7.65
CA CYS A 39 4.40 2.95 8.54
C CYS A 39 3.18 2.45 7.75
N HIS A 40 2.59 1.34 8.20
CA HIS A 40 1.32 0.83 7.67
C HIS A 40 0.17 1.17 8.60
N VAL A 41 0.45 1.33 9.88
CA VAL A 41 -0.48 1.81 10.90
C VAL A 41 0.25 2.75 11.86
N LEU A 42 -0.48 3.64 12.54
CA LEU A 42 0.11 4.58 13.51
C LEU A 42 0.95 3.89 14.59
N GLY A 43 0.51 2.70 15.02
CA GLY A 43 1.25 1.89 16.00
C GLY A 43 2.67 1.53 15.57
N ASN A 44 2.99 1.51 14.26
CA ASN A 44 4.37 1.31 13.80
C ASN A 44 5.30 2.50 14.14
N MET A 45 4.72 3.66 14.42
CA MET A 45 5.43 4.85 14.90
C MET A 45 5.44 4.95 16.43
N GLY A 46 4.81 4.01 17.14
CA GLY A 46 4.58 4.11 18.58
C GLY A 46 3.53 5.16 18.97
N LEU A 47 2.62 5.49 18.04
CA LEU A 47 1.52 6.42 18.26
C LEU A 47 0.22 5.66 18.44
N SER A 48 -0.56 6.07 19.42
CA SER A 48 -1.94 5.62 19.66
C SER A 48 -2.93 6.45 18.83
N SER A 49 -4.16 5.94 18.67
CA SER A 49 -5.22 6.70 18.00
C SER A 49 -5.49 8.03 18.72
N GLY A 50 -5.62 9.11 17.96
CA GLY A 50 -5.76 10.49 18.43
C GLY A 50 -4.43 11.21 18.69
N GLU A 51 -3.29 10.50 18.74
CA GLU A 51 -1.99 11.13 19.01
C GLU A 51 -1.35 11.73 17.76
N PHE A 52 -1.77 11.30 16.56
CA PHE A 52 -1.13 11.71 15.32
C PHE A 52 -1.28 13.22 15.07
N ARG A 53 -2.45 13.80 15.35
CA ARG A 53 -2.66 15.26 15.24
C ARG A 53 -1.71 16.05 16.16
N ARG A 54 -1.52 15.59 17.41
CA ARG A 54 -0.59 16.21 18.36
C ARG A 54 0.86 16.09 17.89
N TYR A 55 1.20 14.96 17.27
CA TYR A 55 2.51 14.78 16.62
C TYR A 55 2.71 15.77 15.48
N LEU A 56 1.70 15.97 14.61
CA LEU A 56 1.75 16.93 13.51
C LEU A 56 1.88 18.37 14.00
N ASP A 57 1.15 18.76 15.05
CA ASP A 57 1.31 20.07 15.71
C ASP A 57 2.75 20.28 16.19
N ARG A 58 3.28 19.32 16.95
CA ARG A 58 4.64 19.40 17.48
C ARG A 58 5.70 19.42 16.38
N TYR A 59 5.47 18.66 15.31
CA TYR A 59 6.33 18.66 14.14
C TYR A 59 6.35 20.03 13.45
N LEU A 60 5.18 20.65 13.26
CA LEU A 60 5.04 21.96 12.64
C LEU A 60 5.72 23.05 13.48
N GLU A 61 5.46 23.08 14.79
CA GLU A 61 6.09 24.02 15.74
C GLU A 61 7.63 23.97 15.66
N ARG A 62 8.19 22.76 15.65
CA ARG A 62 9.64 22.55 15.67
C ARG A 62 10.30 22.91 14.34
N ASN A 63 9.71 22.47 13.23
CA ASN A 63 10.37 22.52 11.93
C ASN A 63 9.93 23.72 11.08
N ASN A 64 8.91 24.47 11.52
CA ASN A 64 8.28 25.56 10.79
C ASN A 64 7.93 25.18 9.33
N ARG A 65 7.49 23.93 9.13
CA ARG A 65 7.08 23.37 7.84
C ARG A 65 6.11 22.22 8.00
N LYS A 66 5.32 21.97 6.96
CA LYS A 66 4.41 20.83 6.87
C LYS A 66 5.19 19.51 6.79
N LEU A 67 4.66 18.44 7.38
CA LEU A 67 5.17 17.09 7.13
C LEU A 67 4.72 16.63 5.74
N ASN A 68 5.67 16.16 4.92
CA ASN A 68 5.33 15.52 3.66
C ASN A 68 4.96 14.06 3.91
N VAL A 69 3.76 13.66 3.53
CA VAL A 69 3.25 12.29 3.67
C VAL A 69 3.07 11.72 2.27
N ILE A 70 3.62 10.54 2.00
CA ILE A 70 3.43 9.82 0.74
C ILE A 70 2.52 8.63 1.01
N THR A 71 1.41 8.55 0.28
CA THR A 71 0.53 7.39 0.30
C THR A 71 0.37 6.83 -1.10
N VAL A 72 0.28 5.51 -1.17
CA VAL A 72 0.16 4.76 -2.42
C VAL A 72 -1.02 3.83 -2.32
N PHE A 73 -1.90 3.87 -3.32
CA PHE A 73 -3.00 2.93 -3.48
C PHE A 73 -2.69 1.93 -4.58
N ARG A 74 -3.01 0.66 -4.35
CA ARG A 74 -2.80 -0.43 -5.30
C ARG A 74 -4.13 -1.14 -5.50
N GLU A 75 -4.38 -1.60 -6.73
CA GLU A 75 -5.57 -2.37 -7.09
C GLU A 75 -5.83 -3.46 -6.02
N PRO A 76 -7.03 -3.47 -5.38
CA PRO A 76 -7.31 -4.28 -4.19
C PRO A 76 -6.95 -5.76 -4.32
N VAL A 77 -7.37 -6.44 -5.40
CA VAL A 77 -7.12 -7.87 -5.60
C VAL A 77 -5.63 -8.12 -5.80
N GLU A 78 -4.95 -7.39 -6.68
CA GLU A 78 -3.49 -7.48 -6.85
C GLU A 78 -2.71 -7.28 -5.54
N ARG A 79 -3.16 -6.33 -4.70
CA ARG A 79 -2.57 -6.07 -3.39
C ARG A 79 -2.75 -7.26 -2.47
N HIS A 80 -3.97 -7.81 -2.40
CA HIS A 80 -4.28 -8.97 -1.57
C HIS A 80 -3.58 -10.23 -2.03
N VAL A 81 -3.44 -10.48 -3.34
CA VAL A 81 -2.63 -11.59 -3.86
C VAL A 81 -1.18 -11.46 -3.40
N SER A 82 -0.60 -10.25 -3.45
CA SER A 82 0.76 -10.03 -2.93
C SER A 82 0.84 -10.29 -1.43
N SER A 83 -0.17 -9.88 -0.65
CA SER A 83 -0.24 -10.14 0.80
C SER A 83 -0.34 -11.62 1.11
N PHE A 84 -1.22 -12.35 0.42
CA PHE A 84 -1.41 -13.79 0.54
C PHE A 84 -0.08 -14.55 0.38
N PHE A 85 0.64 -14.33 -0.72
CA PHE A 85 1.93 -14.99 -0.96
C PHE A 85 3.02 -14.62 0.04
N GLN A 86 3.01 -13.41 0.58
CA GLN A 86 3.94 -13.07 1.66
C GLN A 86 3.54 -13.72 2.97
N GLY A 87 2.25 -13.73 3.31
CA GLY A 87 1.72 -14.32 4.54
C GLY A 87 1.97 -15.81 4.62
N HIS A 88 1.78 -16.53 3.51
CA HIS A 88 1.88 -17.99 3.44
C HIS A 88 3.22 -18.52 2.92
N GLY A 89 4.06 -17.66 2.34
CA GLY A 89 5.34 -18.05 1.73
C GLY A 89 6.54 -17.45 2.45
N SER A 90 6.75 -16.14 2.32
CA SER A 90 7.95 -15.49 2.86
C SER A 90 7.95 -15.32 4.39
N ARG A 91 6.79 -15.01 4.98
CA ARG A 91 6.68 -14.68 6.41
C ARG A 91 6.98 -15.89 7.31
N PRO A 92 6.44 -17.10 7.06
CA PRO A 92 6.71 -18.25 7.92
C PRO A 92 8.21 -18.62 7.93
N LEU A 93 8.88 -18.47 6.78
CA LEU A 93 10.33 -18.65 6.68
C LEU A 93 11.09 -17.62 7.51
N ARG A 94 10.75 -16.34 7.38
CA ARG A 94 11.42 -15.25 8.12
C ARG A 94 11.22 -15.36 9.63
N LEU A 95 10.08 -15.89 10.06
CA LEU A 95 9.74 -16.07 11.48
C LEU A 95 10.18 -17.44 12.03
N ASN A 96 10.86 -18.27 11.23
CA ASN A 96 11.27 -19.63 11.58
C ASN A 96 10.09 -20.52 12.03
N GLU A 97 8.88 -20.24 11.53
CA GLU A 97 7.68 -21.07 11.77
C GLU A 97 7.75 -22.39 10.99
N VAL A 98 8.54 -22.43 9.92
CA VAL A 98 8.83 -23.61 9.10
C VAL A 98 10.32 -23.69 8.81
N LYS A 99 10.86 -24.91 8.63
CA LYS A 99 12.31 -25.12 8.45
C LYS A 99 12.79 -24.84 7.03
N SER A 100 11.91 -24.99 6.04
CA SER A 100 12.27 -24.83 4.64
C SER A 100 11.09 -24.32 3.80
N ARG A 101 11.38 -23.81 2.59
CA ARG A 101 10.34 -23.36 1.66
C ARG A 101 9.33 -24.45 1.28
N PHE A 102 9.76 -25.72 1.32
CA PHE A 102 8.93 -26.88 0.99
C PHE A 102 7.84 -27.15 2.03
N GLU A 103 7.99 -26.58 3.24
CA GLU A 103 7.01 -26.71 4.30
C GLU A 103 5.93 -25.62 4.28
N THR A 104 6.10 -24.59 3.45
CA THR A 104 5.16 -23.47 3.35
C THR A 104 3.86 -23.87 2.65
N ILE A 105 2.76 -23.19 2.98
CA ILE A 105 1.46 -23.39 2.32
C ILE A 105 1.58 -23.18 0.81
N ILE A 106 2.33 -22.16 0.38
CA ILE A 106 2.55 -21.84 -1.03
C ILE A 106 3.19 -23.00 -1.81
N TYR A 107 4.07 -23.79 -1.18
CA TYR A 107 4.69 -24.93 -1.86
C TYR A 107 3.84 -26.20 -1.77
N LYS A 108 3.17 -26.43 -0.63
CA LYS A 108 2.44 -27.67 -0.35
C LYS A 108 1.14 -27.85 -1.13
N HIS A 109 0.52 -26.75 -1.56
CA HIS A 109 -0.81 -26.77 -2.16
C HIS A 109 -0.76 -26.63 -3.69
N THR A 110 -1.75 -27.21 -4.37
CA THR A 110 -1.98 -26.95 -5.79
C THR A 110 -2.48 -25.53 -6.02
N ILE A 111 -2.52 -25.08 -7.28
CA ILE A 111 -3.00 -23.73 -7.61
C ILE A 111 -4.47 -23.58 -7.22
N GLU A 112 -5.28 -24.59 -7.44
CA GLU A 112 -6.71 -24.63 -7.14
C GLU A 112 -6.94 -24.49 -5.63
N GLN A 113 -6.21 -25.28 -4.82
CA GLN A 113 -6.27 -25.19 -3.36
C GLN A 113 -5.82 -23.82 -2.84
N LEU A 114 -4.78 -23.22 -3.45
CA LEU A 114 -4.35 -21.87 -3.10
C LEU A 114 -5.43 -20.83 -3.43
N GLN A 115 -6.15 -20.98 -4.55
CA GLN A 115 -7.22 -20.07 -4.93
C GLN A 115 -8.42 -20.19 -3.99
N GLU A 116 -8.82 -21.41 -3.63
CA GLU A 116 -9.86 -21.67 -2.63
C GLU A 116 -9.52 -21.01 -1.29
N LEU A 117 -8.28 -21.21 -0.81
CA LEU A 117 -7.81 -20.58 0.42
C LEU A 117 -7.82 -19.04 0.31
N PHE A 118 -7.33 -18.49 -0.80
CA PHE A 118 -7.30 -17.05 -1.04
C PHE A 118 -8.72 -16.44 -1.05
N VAL A 119 -9.68 -17.07 -1.73
CA VAL A 119 -11.08 -16.63 -1.77
C VAL A 119 -11.70 -16.72 -0.37
N SER A 120 -11.41 -17.79 0.38
CA SER A 120 -11.85 -17.91 1.77
C SER A 120 -11.33 -16.76 2.63
N GLU A 121 -10.04 -16.43 2.54
CA GLU A 121 -9.43 -15.34 3.31
C GLU A 121 -9.92 -13.95 2.90
N LEU A 122 -10.27 -13.74 1.62
CA LEU A 122 -10.94 -12.53 1.17
C LEU A 122 -12.31 -12.37 1.84
N ARG A 123 -13.12 -13.44 1.85
CA ARG A 123 -14.45 -13.45 2.49
C ARG A 123 -14.38 -13.19 3.99
N SER A 124 -13.46 -13.85 4.69
CA SER A 124 -13.25 -13.64 6.12
C SER A 124 -12.44 -12.39 6.44
N ARG A 125 -11.96 -11.66 5.42
CA ARG A 125 -11.12 -10.45 5.56
C ARG A 125 -9.87 -10.68 6.41
N SER A 126 -9.33 -11.90 6.39
CA SER A 126 -8.20 -12.32 7.22
C SER A 126 -6.83 -12.12 6.56
N ILE A 127 -6.80 -11.71 5.28
CA ILE A 127 -5.55 -11.38 4.59
C ILE A 127 -4.85 -10.22 5.30
N ILE A 128 -3.56 -10.38 5.57
CA ILE A 128 -2.75 -9.33 6.22
C ILE A 128 -2.81 -8.02 5.41
N GLY A 129 -3.14 -6.93 6.12
CA GLY A 129 -3.27 -5.61 5.54
C GLY A 129 -4.56 -5.42 4.76
N PHE A 130 -5.65 -6.09 5.16
CA PHE A 130 -6.96 -5.91 4.52
C PHE A 130 -7.48 -4.45 4.59
N SER A 131 -7.23 -3.77 5.71
CA SER A 131 -7.53 -2.34 5.88
C SER A 131 -6.61 -1.46 5.04
N GLU A 132 -7.03 -0.22 4.81
CA GLU A 132 -6.22 0.79 4.14
C GLU A 132 -5.66 1.80 5.14
N SER A 133 -4.35 2.05 5.06
CA SER A 133 -3.68 3.04 5.90
C SER A 133 -4.21 4.44 5.68
N LEU A 134 -4.66 4.76 4.46
CA LEU A 134 -5.21 6.07 4.14
C LEU A 134 -6.53 6.34 4.88
N HIS A 135 -7.36 5.32 5.12
CA HIS A 135 -8.57 5.48 5.95
C HIS A 135 -8.23 5.85 7.39
N GLU A 136 -7.18 5.25 7.97
CA GLU A 136 -6.70 5.59 9.30
C GLU A 136 -6.14 7.02 9.32
N LEU A 137 -5.29 7.38 8.35
CA LEU A 137 -4.73 8.73 8.21
C LEU A 137 -5.83 9.81 8.09
N CYS A 138 -6.81 9.59 7.21
CA CYS A 138 -7.95 10.51 7.03
C CYS A 138 -8.74 10.70 8.33
N ARG A 139 -9.03 9.61 9.05
CA ARG A 139 -9.74 9.66 10.33
C ARG A 139 -8.97 10.45 11.39
N GLU A 140 -7.67 10.19 11.52
CA GLU A 140 -6.80 10.82 12.52
C GLU A 140 -6.60 12.32 12.28
N CYS A 141 -6.67 12.73 11.02
CA CYS A 141 -6.53 14.12 10.61
C CYS A 141 -7.87 14.84 10.35
N ALA A 142 -9.01 14.17 10.57
CA ALA A 142 -10.34 14.67 10.23
C ALA A 142 -10.45 15.19 8.78
N VAL A 143 -9.88 14.44 7.83
CA VAL A 143 -9.92 14.70 6.39
C VAL A 143 -10.95 13.76 5.76
N ASP A 144 -11.89 14.30 4.98
CA ASP A 144 -12.78 13.44 4.19
C ASP A 144 -12.00 12.89 2.99
N THR A 145 -12.17 11.60 2.72
CA THR A 145 -11.65 10.97 1.50
C THR A 145 -12.15 11.63 0.23
N SER A 146 -13.33 12.26 0.23
CA SER A 146 -13.85 13.01 -0.92
C SER A 146 -13.07 14.29 -1.24
N ASP A 147 -12.33 14.82 -0.27
CA ASP A 147 -11.49 16.01 -0.47
C ASP A 147 -10.16 15.67 -1.15
N LEU A 148 -9.83 14.38 -1.23
CA LEU A 148 -8.64 13.90 -1.92
C LEU A 148 -8.90 13.86 -3.43
N ALA A 149 -7.92 14.34 -4.19
CA ALA A 149 -7.98 14.33 -5.65
C ALA A 149 -6.69 13.79 -6.25
N PHE A 150 -6.83 12.85 -7.19
CA PHE A 150 -5.75 12.35 -8.03
C PHE A 150 -5.88 12.94 -9.44
N ASP A 151 -4.79 13.49 -9.96
CA ASP A 151 -4.73 14.01 -11.32
C ASP A 151 -4.05 12.97 -12.22
N GLU A 152 -4.83 12.35 -13.11
CA GLU A 152 -4.32 11.35 -14.06
C GLU A 152 -3.27 11.92 -15.03
N SER A 153 -3.40 13.20 -15.42
CA SER A 153 -2.43 13.83 -16.33
C SER A 153 -1.06 13.99 -15.67
N ARG A 154 -1.07 14.28 -14.36
CA ARG A 154 0.13 14.37 -13.52
C ARG A 154 0.51 13.04 -12.87
N GLN A 155 -0.30 12.01 -13.04
CA GLN A 155 -0.14 10.68 -12.44
C GLN A 155 0.07 10.73 -10.91
N SER A 156 -0.44 11.78 -10.27
CA SER A 156 -0.26 12.06 -8.85
C SER A 156 -1.35 13.00 -8.33
N GLY A 157 -1.59 12.96 -7.03
CA GLY A 157 -2.45 13.90 -6.31
C GLY A 157 -1.70 14.61 -5.20
N VAL A 158 -2.14 15.81 -4.85
CA VAL A 158 -1.62 16.57 -3.70
C VAL A 158 -2.79 17.12 -2.91
N PHE A 159 -2.84 16.80 -1.61
CA PHE A 159 -3.77 17.37 -0.67
C PHE A 159 -3.01 18.07 0.46
N GLU A 160 -3.46 19.24 0.89
CA GLU A 160 -2.78 20.01 1.93
C GLU A 160 -3.70 20.36 3.09
N THR A 161 -3.15 20.25 4.30
CA THR A 161 -3.69 20.81 5.54
C THR A 161 -2.72 21.86 6.07
N PRO A 162 -3.03 22.56 7.18
CA PRO A 162 -2.06 23.44 7.83
C PRO A 162 -0.77 22.72 8.28
N GLN A 163 -0.85 21.44 8.68
CA GLN A 163 0.26 20.73 9.33
C GLN A 163 0.97 19.71 8.42
N MET A 164 0.31 19.25 7.35
CA MET A 164 0.86 18.23 6.45
C MET A 164 0.47 18.43 4.99
N ARG A 165 1.27 17.85 4.11
CA ARG A 165 1.01 17.72 2.67
C ARG A 165 1.00 16.23 2.32
N ILE A 166 -0.10 15.72 1.78
CA ILE A 166 -0.25 14.34 1.37
C ILE A 166 -0.07 14.25 -0.16
N TYR A 167 0.92 13.46 -0.57
CA TYR A 167 1.13 13.04 -1.95
C TYR A 167 0.44 11.69 -2.19
N LEU A 168 -0.46 11.65 -3.16
CA LEU A 168 -1.28 10.49 -3.52
C LEU A 168 -0.72 9.86 -4.80
N PHE A 169 -0.43 8.55 -4.76
CA PHE A 169 0.01 7.81 -5.94
C PHE A 169 -0.78 6.54 -6.20
N ARG A 170 -0.97 6.21 -7.48
CA ARG A 170 -1.33 4.86 -7.92
C ARG A 170 -0.08 4.00 -8.05
N PHE A 171 -0.13 2.79 -7.52
CA PHE A 171 1.02 1.87 -7.49
C PHE A 171 1.57 1.57 -8.89
N ASP A 172 0.71 1.27 -9.86
CA ASP A 172 1.09 0.96 -11.23
C ASP A 172 1.76 2.16 -11.94
N LEU A 173 1.23 3.38 -11.73
CA LEU A 173 1.77 4.60 -12.33
C LEU A 173 3.06 5.06 -11.64
N LEU A 174 3.12 4.96 -10.31
CA LEU A 174 4.29 5.31 -9.53
C LEU A 174 5.50 4.46 -9.91
N PHE A 175 5.35 3.13 -9.93
CA PHE A 175 6.51 2.26 -10.17
C PHE A 175 6.92 2.20 -11.64
N SER A 176 6.06 2.61 -12.57
CA SER A 176 6.46 2.83 -13.97
C SER A 176 7.19 4.14 -14.20
N ASN A 177 7.03 5.13 -13.30
CA ASN A 177 7.59 6.48 -13.44
C ASN A 177 8.31 6.95 -12.15
N LEU A 178 8.90 6.03 -11.38
CA LEU A 178 9.30 6.28 -10.00
C LEU A 178 10.29 7.44 -9.85
N THR A 179 11.36 7.46 -10.67
CA THR A 179 12.35 8.54 -10.65
C THR A 179 11.69 9.89 -10.92
N LYS A 180 10.88 9.97 -11.98
CA LYS A 180 10.24 11.22 -12.41
C LYS A 180 9.34 11.76 -11.31
N LEU A 181 8.38 10.96 -10.86
CA LEU A 181 7.37 11.38 -9.89
C LEU A 181 7.98 11.73 -8.53
N LEU A 182 8.96 10.96 -8.06
CA LEU A 182 9.65 11.31 -6.82
C LEU A 182 10.53 12.56 -6.98
N SER A 183 11.14 12.76 -8.15
CA SER A 183 11.94 13.97 -8.40
C SER A 183 11.08 15.23 -8.43
N GLU A 184 9.87 15.13 -8.99
CA GLU A 184 8.89 16.22 -8.99
C GLU A 184 8.47 16.63 -7.57
N ILE A 185 8.17 15.68 -6.68
CA ILE A 185 7.72 16.01 -5.32
C ILE A 185 8.87 16.40 -4.37
N THR A 186 10.10 15.99 -4.69
CA THR A 186 11.28 16.29 -3.87
C THR A 186 12.07 17.50 -4.36
N GLY A 187 11.87 17.92 -5.62
CA GLY A 187 12.67 18.93 -6.28
C GLY A 187 14.13 18.49 -6.52
N ARG A 188 14.42 17.19 -6.49
CA ARG A 188 15.77 16.63 -6.68
C ARG A 188 15.72 15.41 -7.59
N THR A 189 16.68 15.27 -8.50
CA THR A 189 16.86 14.03 -9.24
C THR A 189 17.26 12.90 -8.28
N LEU A 190 16.48 11.82 -8.25
CA LEU A 190 16.73 10.69 -7.35
C LEU A 190 17.35 9.49 -8.08
N CYS A 191 18.22 8.76 -7.38
CA CYS A 191 18.70 7.45 -7.82
C CYS A 191 17.83 6.36 -7.21
N ILE A 192 17.10 5.60 -8.05
CA ILE A 192 16.26 4.50 -7.56
C ILE A 192 17.12 3.41 -6.93
N ARG A 193 16.70 2.95 -5.75
CA ARG A 193 17.18 1.70 -5.14
C ARG A 193 16.08 0.67 -5.19
N ASP A 194 16.22 -0.31 -6.09
CA ASP A 194 15.25 -1.40 -6.17
C ASP A 194 15.54 -2.45 -5.10
N SER A 195 14.75 -2.39 -4.02
CA SER A 195 14.81 -3.38 -2.95
C SER A 195 13.71 -4.43 -3.00
N ASN A 196 12.80 -4.37 -3.98
CA ASN A 196 11.62 -5.23 -4.06
C ASN A 196 11.47 -5.93 -5.41
N MET A 197 12.57 -6.33 -6.04
CA MET A 197 12.50 -7.18 -7.22
C MET A 197 11.84 -8.52 -6.89
N SER A 198 10.54 -8.61 -7.20
CA SER A 198 9.74 -9.84 -7.10
C SER A 198 10.34 -11.03 -7.86
N ASN A 199 11.20 -10.74 -8.84
CA ASN A 199 11.88 -11.74 -9.69
C ASN A 199 12.81 -12.68 -8.93
N SER A 200 13.27 -12.34 -7.73
CA SER A 200 14.15 -13.19 -6.90
C SER A 200 13.39 -14.10 -5.93
N LYS A 201 12.06 -13.98 -5.85
CA LYS A 201 11.26 -14.75 -4.89
C LYS A 201 11.17 -16.21 -5.34
N TRP A 202 11.44 -17.12 -4.41
CA TRP A 202 11.45 -18.57 -4.68
C TRP A 202 10.11 -19.12 -5.21
N TYR A 203 8.99 -18.43 -4.94
CA TYR A 203 7.64 -18.82 -5.39
C TYR A 203 7.19 -18.12 -6.68
N ARG A 204 8.09 -17.51 -7.45
CA ARG A 204 7.73 -16.73 -8.65
C ARG A 204 6.86 -17.52 -9.64
N ASP A 205 7.19 -18.77 -9.90
CA ASP A 205 6.48 -19.58 -10.90
C ASP A 205 5.06 -19.93 -10.41
N ILE A 206 4.94 -20.30 -9.13
CA ILE A 206 3.64 -20.55 -8.48
C ILE A 206 2.79 -19.28 -8.49
N TYR A 207 3.38 -18.15 -8.12
CA TYR A 207 2.71 -16.84 -8.12
C TYR A 207 2.19 -16.45 -9.51
N THR A 208 3.00 -16.66 -10.54
CA THR A 208 2.64 -16.33 -11.92
C THR A 208 1.47 -17.19 -12.39
N ARG A 209 1.56 -18.52 -12.18
CA ARG A 209 0.49 -19.47 -12.52
C ARG A 209 -0.79 -19.18 -11.75
N PHE A 210 -0.67 -18.91 -10.44
CA PHE A 210 -1.80 -18.53 -9.60
C PHE A 210 -2.50 -17.30 -10.17
N LYS A 211 -1.76 -16.22 -10.45
CA LYS A 211 -2.33 -14.98 -10.98
C LYS A 211 -2.97 -15.13 -12.35
N SER A 212 -2.36 -15.88 -13.25
CA SER A 212 -2.86 -16.03 -14.62
C SER A 212 -4.11 -16.89 -14.70
N SER A 213 -4.35 -17.74 -13.70
CA SER A 213 -5.51 -18.63 -13.61
C SER A 213 -6.48 -18.23 -12.49
N LEU A 214 -6.26 -17.08 -11.83
CA LEU A 214 -7.01 -16.68 -10.65
C LEU A 214 -8.46 -16.41 -11.01
N VAL A 215 -9.34 -17.17 -10.38
CA VAL A 215 -10.79 -17.02 -10.48
C VAL A 215 -11.36 -16.72 -9.09
N ILE A 216 -12.17 -15.67 -9.02
CA ILE A 216 -12.81 -15.21 -7.79
C ILE A 216 -14.33 -15.13 -8.04
N PRO A 217 -15.18 -15.65 -7.14
CA PRO A 217 -16.61 -15.46 -7.24
C PRO A 217 -16.97 -13.96 -7.33
N GLY A 218 -17.83 -13.59 -8.28
CA GLY A 218 -18.13 -12.17 -8.56
C GLY A 218 -18.59 -11.39 -7.32
N ASN A 219 -19.40 -12.01 -6.45
CA ASN A 219 -19.82 -11.37 -5.20
C ASN A 219 -18.64 -11.01 -4.27
N VAL A 220 -17.58 -11.82 -4.24
CA VAL A 220 -16.36 -11.57 -3.45
C VAL A 220 -15.54 -10.43 -4.07
N VAL A 221 -15.48 -10.35 -5.41
CA VAL A 221 -14.86 -9.21 -6.12
C VAL A 221 -15.60 -7.91 -5.79
N SER A 222 -16.94 -7.92 -5.91
CA SER A 222 -17.80 -6.78 -5.58
C SER A 222 -17.62 -6.32 -4.15
N GLU A 223 -17.61 -7.23 -3.18
CA GLU A 223 -17.44 -6.88 -1.77
C GLU A 223 -16.03 -6.29 -1.52
N THR A 224 -14.99 -6.90 -2.08
CA THR A 224 -13.60 -6.44 -1.93
C THR A 224 -13.44 -5.01 -2.45
N TYR A 225 -14.01 -4.72 -3.62
CA TYR A 225 -14.00 -3.38 -4.23
C TYR A 225 -14.90 -2.41 -3.48
N GLY A 226 -16.08 -2.84 -3.03
CA GLY A 226 -17.04 -2.00 -2.30
C GLY A 226 -16.46 -1.43 -1.02
N LEU A 227 -15.69 -2.24 -0.29
CA LEU A 227 -14.96 -1.84 0.93
C LEU A 227 -13.84 -0.82 0.68
N LYS A 228 -13.54 -0.49 -0.59
CA LYS A 228 -12.49 0.42 -1.03
C LYS A 228 -13.04 1.45 -2.03
N GLY A 229 -14.36 1.55 -2.17
CA GLY A 229 -15.01 2.27 -3.26
C GLY A 229 -14.74 3.77 -3.24
N ASP A 230 -14.61 4.34 -2.06
CA ASP A 230 -14.18 5.73 -1.84
C ASP A 230 -12.78 5.99 -2.38
N LEU A 231 -11.79 5.16 -2.01
CA LEU A 231 -10.43 5.29 -2.51
C LEU A 231 -10.33 4.99 -4.01
N ILE A 232 -11.11 4.02 -4.51
CA ILE A 232 -11.16 3.76 -5.95
C ILE A 232 -11.62 5.01 -6.71
N ARG A 233 -12.63 5.73 -6.20
CA ARG A 233 -13.09 7.00 -6.78
C ARG A 233 -12.02 8.09 -6.74
N VAL A 234 -11.18 8.11 -5.70
CA VAL A 234 -10.06 9.06 -5.61
C VAL A 234 -8.98 8.74 -6.64
N PHE A 235 -8.52 7.49 -6.70
CA PHE A 235 -7.30 7.14 -7.41
C PHE A 235 -7.50 6.78 -8.89
N TYR A 236 -8.62 6.18 -9.26
CA TYR A 236 -8.85 5.70 -10.63
C TYR A 236 -9.81 6.63 -11.37
N SER A 237 -9.37 7.15 -12.52
CA SER A 237 -10.28 7.83 -13.44
C SER A 237 -11.43 6.94 -13.90
N GLY A 238 -12.58 7.60 -14.09
CA GLY A 238 -13.87 6.96 -14.32
C GLY A 238 -14.68 6.83 -13.03
N ASP A 239 -15.89 6.32 -13.14
CA ASP A 239 -16.66 5.97 -11.97
C ASP A 239 -16.17 4.64 -11.37
N TYR A 240 -16.55 4.43 -10.10
CA TYR A 240 -16.32 3.17 -9.39
C TYR A 240 -16.81 1.93 -10.17
N ALA A 241 -17.92 2.08 -10.92
CA ALA A 241 -18.51 0.98 -11.68
C ALA A 241 -17.59 0.50 -12.80
N SER A 242 -16.88 1.41 -13.47
CA SER A 242 -15.89 1.09 -14.50
C SER A 242 -14.72 0.27 -13.93
N ALA A 243 -14.21 0.67 -12.76
CA ALA A 243 -13.14 -0.07 -12.08
C ALA A 243 -13.59 -1.46 -11.64
N LEU A 244 -14.80 -1.57 -11.09
CA LEU A 244 -15.40 -2.85 -10.70
C LEU A 244 -15.65 -3.76 -11.91
N SER A 245 -16.17 -3.21 -13.01
CA SER A 245 -16.43 -3.97 -14.24
C SER A 245 -15.13 -4.58 -14.81
N ARG A 246 -14.04 -3.80 -14.86
CA ARG A 246 -12.72 -4.33 -15.25
C ARG A 246 -12.26 -5.46 -14.33
N ALA A 247 -12.50 -5.34 -13.03
CA ALA A 247 -12.15 -6.37 -12.06
C ALA A 247 -12.97 -7.64 -12.25
N MET A 248 -14.27 -7.50 -12.51
CA MET A 248 -15.17 -8.61 -12.79
C MET A 248 -14.79 -9.36 -14.06
N VAL A 249 -14.45 -8.65 -15.14
CA VAL A 249 -13.96 -9.30 -16.37
C VAL A 249 -12.63 -10.01 -16.13
N ARG A 250 -11.77 -9.43 -15.30
CA ARG A 250 -10.43 -9.95 -15.05
C ARG A 250 -10.39 -11.16 -14.11
N TYR A 251 -11.20 -11.15 -13.07
CA TYR A 251 -11.14 -12.13 -11.98
C TYR A 251 -12.45 -12.89 -11.78
N GLY A 252 -13.58 -12.33 -12.20
CA GLY A 252 -14.89 -12.93 -12.02
C GLY A 252 -15.05 -14.20 -12.86
N ASN A 253 -15.72 -15.20 -12.29
CA ASN A 253 -16.32 -16.24 -13.12
C ASN A 253 -17.54 -15.66 -13.84
N SER A 254 -17.61 -15.85 -15.14
CA SER A 254 -18.86 -15.79 -15.90
C SER A 254 -19.71 -16.99 -15.50
N THR A 255 -20.30 -16.95 -14.30
CA THR A 255 -21.39 -17.86 -13.93
C THR A 255 -22.66 -17.49 -14.66
#